data_AF-A0A1Y3S793-F1
#
_entry.id   AF-A0A1Y3S793-F1
#
_cell.length_a   1.000
_cell.length_b   1.000
_cell.length_c   1.000
_cell.angle_alpha   90.00
_cell.angle_beta   90.00
_cell.angle_gamma   90.00
#
_symmetry.space_group_name_H-M   'P 1'
#
loop_
_entity.id
_entity.type
_entity.pdbx_description
1 polymer ?
#
loop_
_entity_poly.entity_id
_entity_poly.type
_entity_poly.pdbx_seq_one_letter_code
_entity_poly.pdbx_strand_id
1 'polypeptide(L)'
;MPIIYLSPSTQENNLYVNGGTEEEWMNRLADAMEPYLTAAGIRFSRNTPDMTALSSIRASNAGNYDLHLALHSNAAPEEQYGQARGILVFYYPGSAEGKRAAQLIANGLKTIYPLPNKVRAESTTSVGEVRRVRAPSVFLELGYHDNPDDAAWVQNNLDAIARNIVLSLTEYFGLPFLEPQFPRPAVVDVSWGYLNIRDKPAATAAVLAKAYDGTRLTVLNQWEDWYVVKLDGMVGWANSAFITLL
;
A
#
# COMPACT_ATOMS: atom_id res chain seq x y z
N MET A 1 -5.74 -10.35 8.56
CA MET A 1 -4.66 -9.62 7.86
C MET A 1 -5.14 -8.21 7.64
N PRO A 2 -4.25 -7.22 7.71
CA PRO A 2 -4.56 -5.88 7.24
C PRO A 2 -5.03 -5.92 5.78
N ILE A 3 -6.03 -5.10 5.47
CA ILE A 3 -6.49 -4.88 4.10
C ILE A 3 -6.62 -3.38 3.82
N ILE A 4 -6.05 -2.94 2.69
CA ILE A 4 -6.15 -1.56 2.22
C ILE A 4 -7.03 -1.44 0.97
N TYR A 5 -7.63 -0.26 0.78
CA TYR A 5 -8.13 0.15 -0.51
C TYR A 5 -7.07 1.03 -1.18
N LEU A 6 -6.44 0.52 -2.23
CA LEU A 6 -5.41 1.22 -3.00
C LEU A 6 -6.10 2.03 -4.11
N SER A 7 -5.97 3.35 -4.07
CA SER A 7 -6.67 4.27 -4.97
C SER A 7 -5.69 5.15 -5.75
N PRO A 8 -4.92 4.63 -6.72
CA PRO A 8 -4.25 5.49 -7.68
C PRO A 8 -5.22 6.45 -8.38
N SER A 9 -4.72 7.65 -8.68
CA SER A 9 -5.46 8.68 -9.40
C SER A 9 -6.10 8.14 -10.69
N THR A 10 -7.25 8.70 -11.05
CA THR A 10 -8.02 8.41 -12.27
C THR A 10 -8.05 9.62 -13.20
N GLN A 11 -7.04 10.51 -13.10
CA GLN A 11 -6.99 11.78 -13.83
C GLN A 11 -6.25 11.65 -15.16
N GLU A 12 -6.93 11.11 -16.17
CA GLU A 12 -6.42 10.90 -17.53
C GLU A 12 -5.92 12.18 -18.23
N ASN A 13 -6.47 13.33 -17.88
CA ASN A 13 -6.17 14.61 -18.54
C ASN A 13 -5.18 15.48 -17.76
N ASN A 14 -4.67 14.98 -16.63
CA ASN A 14 -3.69 15.71 -15.81
C ASN A 14 -2.28 15.30 -16.22
N LEU A 15 -1.65 16.12 -17.07
CA LEU A 15 -0.42 15.74 -17.77
C LEU A 15 0.84 16.06 -16.96
N TYR A 16 1.78 15.12 -16.97
CA TYR A 16 3.14 15.38 -16.53
C TYR A 16 3.87 16.26 -17.55
N VAL A 17 4.69 17.21 -17.08
CA VAL A 17 5.46 18.13 -17.94
C VAL A 17 6.45 17.40 -18.88
N ASN A 18 6.84 16.18 -18.53
CA ASN A 18 7.77 15.34 -19.28
C ASN A 18 7.13 14.07 -19.88
N GLY A 19 5.79 14.01 -19.94
CA GLY A 19 5.05 12.95 -20.62
C GLY A 19 4.33 11.96 -19.71
N GLY A 20 3.22 11.42 -20.23
CA GLY A 20 2.28 10.59 -19.48
C GLY A 20 1.31 11.43 -18.64
N THR A 21 0.41 10.72 -17.96
CA THR A 21 -0.65 11.32 -17.14
C THR A 21 -0.43 10.98 -15.66
N GLU A 22 -1.04 11.75 -14.77
CA GLU A 22 -1.09 11.41 -13.36
C GLU A 22 -1.70 10.03 -13.12
N GLU A 23 -2.80 9.71 -13.81
CA GLU A 23 -3.38 8.37 -13.75
C GLU A 23 -2.35 7.29 -14.12
N GLU A 24 -1.65 7.46 -15.24
CA GLU A 24 -0.68 6.50 -15.73
C GLU A 24 0.42 6.25 -14.69
N TRP A 25 1.03 7.32 -14.17
CA TRP A 25 2.16 7.20 -13.24
C TRP A 25 1.74 6.69 -11.86
N MET A 26 0.56 7.08 -11.38
CA MET A 26 0.04 6.57 -10.10
C MET A 26 -0.40 5.11 -10.21
N ASN A 27 -0.92 4.69 -11.35
CA ASN A 27 -1.21 3.27 -11.59
C ASN A 27 0.07 2.44 -11.70
N ARG A 28 1.13 2.93 -12.37
CA ARG A 28 2.44 2.26 -12.37
C ARG A 28 3.05 2.17 -10.98
N LEU A 29 2.89 3.20 -10.15
CA LEU A 29 3.32 3.17 -8.75
C LEU A 29 2.54 2.09 -7.97
N ALA A 30 1.23 2.04 -8.13
CA ALA A 30 0.41 1.02 -7.50
C ALA A 30 0.85 -0.39 -7.96
N ASP A 31 1.11 -0.61 -9.25
CA ASP A 31 1.64 -1.88 -9.78
C ASP A 31 2.96 -2.26 -9.08
N ALA A 32 3.87 -1.29 -8.91
CA ALA A 32 5.13 -1.50 -8.22
C ALA A 32 4.94 -1.82 -6.72
N MET A 33 3.87 -1.34 -6.08
CA MET A 33 3.56 -1.62 -4.67
C MET A 33 2.99 -3.02 -4.44
N GLU A 34 2.20 -3.57 -5.37
CA GLU A 34 1.46 -4.82 -5.18
C GLU A 34 2.35 -6.03 -4.78
N PRO A 35 3.54 -6.24 -5.36
CA PRO A 35 4.45 -7.30 -4.93
C PRO A 35 4.90 -7.15 -3.48
N TYR A 36 5.25 -5.94 -3.04
CA TYR A 36 5.67 -5.68 -1.66
C TYR A 36 4.52 -5.85 -0.67
N LEU A 37 3.32 -5.37 -1.03
CA LEU A 37 2.11 -5.56 -0.21
C LEU A 37 1.84 -7.06 -0.01
N THR A 38 1.88 -7.82 -1.10
CA THR A 38 1.70 -9.28 -1.08
C THR A 38 2.78 -9.97 -0.25
N ALA A 39 4.05 -9.59 -0.43
CA ALA A 39 5.18 -10.14 0.30
C ALA A 39 5.08 -9.90 1.81
N ALA A 40 4.60 -8.74 2.23
CA ALA A 40 4.38 -8.39 3.64
C ALA A 40 3.06 -8.93 4.21
N GLY A 41 2.20 -9.55 3.39
CA GLY A 41 0.90 -10.04 3.81
C GLY A 41 -0.17 -8.94 3.99
N ILE A 42 0.03 -7.77 3.39
CA ILE A 42 -1.00 -6.73 3.34
C ILE A 42 -1.91 -7.04 2.15
N ARG A 43 -3.19 -7.32 2.43
CA ARG A 43 -4.19 -7.49 1.38
C ARG A 43 -4.56 -6.14 0.78
N PHE A 44 -5.03 -6.13 -0.46
CA PHE A 44 -5.55 -4.92 -1.08
C PHE A 44 -6.71 -5.21 -2.02
N SER A 45 -7.56 -4.20 -2.20
CA SER A 45 -8.38 -4.04 -3.40
C SER A 45 -7.98 -2.72 -4.05
N ARG A 46 -8.18 -2.58 -5.35
CA ARG A 46 -7.75 -1.42 -6.11
C ARG A 46 -8.89 -0.89 -6.97
N ASN A 47 -8.97 0.43 -7.18
CA ASN A 47 -9.81 1.00 -8.23
C ASN A 47 -9.24 0.64 -9.63
N THR A 48 -10.02 0.89 -10.67
CA THR A 48 -9.58 0.71 -12.07
C THR A 48 -9.47 2.08 -12.75
N PRO A 49 -8.72 2.20 -13.86
CA PRO A 49 -8.64 3.44 -14.64
C PRO A 49 -10.04 3.99 -15.02
N ASP A 50 -10.97 3.12 -15.43
CA ASP A 50 -12.35 3.52 -15.79
C ASP A 50 -13.20 4.10 -14.63
N MET A 51 -12.66 4.15 -13.40
CA MET A 51 -13.35 4.71 -12.24
C MET A 51 -13.14 6.23 -12.15
N THR A 52 -13.76 6.84 -11.15
CA THR A 52 -13.62 8.25 -10.80
C THR A 52 -13.30 8.32 -9.31
N ALA A 53 -12.72 9.42 -8.82
CA ALA A 53 -12.56 9.65 -7.38
C ALA A 53 -13.87 9.38 -6.59
N LEU A 54 -15.04 9.74 -7.16
CA LEU A 54 -16.34 9.47 -6.51
C LEU A 54 -16.72 7.99 -6.49
N SER A 55 -16.46 7.22 -7.55
CA SER A 55 -16.70 5.78 -7.54
C SER A 55 -15.67 5.03 -6.72
N SER A 56 -14.40 5.48 -6.64
CA SER A 56 -13.38 4.96 -5.73
C SER A 56 -13.80 5.10 -4.27
N ILE A 57 -14.30 6.28 -3.88
CA ILE A 57 -14.86 6.51 -2.54
C ILE A 57 -16.02 5.54 -2.25
N ARG A 58 -16.95 5.37 -3.19
CA ARG A 58 -18.09 4.45 -3.02
C ARG A 58 -17.63 3.00 -2.87
N ALA A 59 -16.69 2.55 -3.70
CA ALA A 59 -16.15 1.21 -3.65
C ALA A 59 -15.40 0.95 -2.32
N SER A 60 -14.57 1.90 -1.88
CA SER A 60 -13.89 1.83 -0.58
C SER A 60 -14.90 1.74 0.58
N ASN A 61 -15.99 2.52 0.53
CA ASN A 61 -17.04 2.50 1.57
C ASN A 61 -17.93 1.25 1.56
N ALA A 62 -18.03 0.56 0.42
CA ALA A 62 -18.75 -0.70 0.30
C ALA A 62 -17.97 -1.87 0.91
N GLY A 63 -16.64 -1.77 0.95
CA GLY A 63 -15.79 -2.70 1.70
C GLY A 63 -15.56 -2.27 3.15
N ASN A 64 -14.82 -3.11 3.88
CA ASN A 64 -14.27 -2.78 5.19
C ASN A 64 -12.74 -2.83 5.08
N TYR A 65 -12.10 -1.67 5.12
CA TYR A 65 -10.66 -1.52 4.96
C TYR A 65 -10.03 -0.89 6.20
N ASP A 66 -8.81 -1.31 6.52
CA ASP A 66 -8.03 -0.77 7.64
C ASP A 66 -7.34 0.55 7.25
N LEU A 67 -7.23 0.82 5.94
CA LEU A 67 -6.74 2.07 5.38
C LEU A 67 -7.29 2.28 3.95
N HIS A 68 -7.74 3.48 3.64
CA HIS A 68 -7.87 3.98 2.27
C HIS A 68 -6.60 4.75 1.91
N LEU A 69 -5.87 4.31 0.90
CA LEU A 69 -4.60 4.90 0.47
C LEU A 69 -4.73 5.41 -0.97
N ALA A 70 -4.86 6.72 -1.12
CA ALA A 70 -4.93 7.37 -2.43
C ALA A 70 -3.53 7.83 -2.88
N LEU A 71 -3.18 7.53 -4.14
CA LEU A 71 -1.90 7.89 -4.76
C LEU A 71 -2.15 8.92 -5.85
N HIS A 72 -1.66 10.14 -5.65
CA HIS A 72 -1.78 11.28 -6.56
C HIS A 72 -0.42 11.99 -6.66
N SER A 73 -0.35 12.96 -7.57
CA SER A 73 0.76 13.89 -7.75
C SER A 73 0.20 15.30 -7.94
N ASN A 74 0.92 16.28 -7.43
CA ASN A 74 0.40 17.63 -7.34
C ASN A 74 0.58 18.41 -8.65
N ALA A 75 -0.19 19.48 -8.80
CA ALA A 75 -0.01 20.51 -9.82
C ALA A 75 -0.03 21.88 -9.16
N ALA A 76 0.85 22.79 -9.57
CA ALA A 76 0.80 24.15 -9.07
C ALA A 76 -0.34 24.94 -9.74
N PRO A 77 -0.84 26.01 -9.08
CA PRO A 77 -1.61 27.03 -9.76
C PRO A 77 -0.84 27.61 -10.96
N GLU A 78 -1.55 28.19 -11.93
CA GLU A 78 -0.97 28.70 -13.17
C GLU A 78 0.20 29.67 -12.92
N GLU A 79 0.09 30.52 -11.90
CA GLU A 79 1.12 31.52 -11.56
C GLU A 79 2.43 30.89 -11.03
N GLN A 80 2.41 29.61 -10.65
CA GLN A 80 3.53 28.86 -10.09
C GLN A 80 3.88 27.62 -10.92
N TYR A 81 3.34 27.50 -12.13
CA TYR A 81 3.55 26.36 -13.01
C TYR A 81 5.04 26.03 -13.14
N GLY A 82 5.39 24.79 -12.82
CA GLY A 82 6.75 24.28 -12.89
C GLY A 82 7.72 24.79 -11.83
N GLN A 83 7.27 25.54 -10.81
CA GLN A 83 8.11 26.05 -9.73
C GLN A 83 7.94 25.31 -8.41
N ALA A 84 6.71 24.89 -8.11
CA ALA A 84 6.41 24.19 -6.87
C ALA A 84 7.07 22.82 -6.83
N ARG A 85 7.51 22.40 -5.65
CA ARG A 85 8.16 21.11 -5.40
C ARG A 85 7.83 20.64 -3.99
N GLY A 86 7.74 19.33 -3.80
CA GLY A 86 7.53 18.72 -2.48
C GLY A 86 6.50 17.62 -2.48
N ILE A 87 6.38 16.93 -1.34
CA ILE A 87 5.40 15.86 -1.14
C ILE A 87 4.45 16.26 -0.01
N LEU A 88 3.15 16.13 -0.25
CA LEU A 88 2.13 16.29 0.78
C LEU A 88 1.49 14.94 1.05
N VAL A 89 1.33 14.60 2.33
CA VAL A 89 0.64 13.38 2.76
C VAL A 89 -0.55 13.77 3.62
N PHE A 90 -1.71 13.81 3.00
CA PHE A 90 -2.92 14.31 3.62
C PHE A 90 -3.64 13.25 4.47
N TYR A 91 -4.23 13.69 5.58
CA TYR A 91 -5.12 12.89 6.43
C TYR A 91 -6.33 13.70 6.90
N TYR A 92 -7.37 13.02 7.39
CA TYR A 92 -8.58 13.71 7.89
C TYR A 92 -8.36 14.28 9.31
N PRO A 93 -8.69 15.56 9.59
CA PRO A 93 -8.56 16.13 10.92
C PRO A 93 -9.48 15.39 11.91
N GLY A 94 -8.87 14.80 12.94
CA GLY A 94 -9.58 13.98 13.94
C GLY A 94 -9.40 12.46 13.76
N SER A 95 -8.85 12.01 12.62
CA SER A 95 -8.47 10.60 12.44
C SER A 95 -7.09 10.35 13.04
N ALA A 96 -7.03 9.74 14.24
CA ALA A 96 -5.77 9.40 14.90
C ALA A 96 -4.94 8.41 14.05
N GLU A 97 -5.60 7.36 13.53
CA GLU A 97 -4.93 6.36 12.68
C GLU A 97 -4.54 6.93 11.31
N GLY A 98 -5.38 7.76 10.68
CA GLY A 98 -5.04 8.44 9.43
C GLY A 98 -3.83 9.36 9.61
N LYS A 99 -3.78 10.11 10.72
CA LYS A 99 -2.62 10.94 11.08
C LYS A 99 -1.36 10.10 11.28
N ARG A 100 -1.45 8.98 12.01
CA ARG A 100 -0.32 8.07 12.26
C ARG A 100 0.22 7.50 10.96
N ALA A 101 -0.65 6.98 10.08
CA ALA A 101 -0.27 6.47 8.77
C ALA A 101 0.39 7.54 7.90
N ALA A 102 -0.21 8.74 7.81
CA ALA A 102 0.35 9.86 7.05
C ALA A 102 1.72 10.29 7.55
N GLN A 103 1.94 10.31 8.87
CA GLN A 103 3.23 10.67 9.47
C GLN A 103 4.31 9.63 9.19
N LEU A 104 3.99 8.33 9.28
CA LEU A 104 4.92 7.25 8.94
C LEU A 104 5.34 7.36 7.47
N ILE A 105 4.36 7.47 6.56
CA ILE A 105 4.62 7.60 5.12
C ILE A 105 5.43 8.87 4.80
N ALA A 106 5.06 10.02 5.35
CA ALA A 106 5.82 11.26 5.13
C ALA A 106 7.26 11.15 5.65
N ASN A 107 7.47 10.52 6.82
CA ASN A 107 8.81 10.33 7.37
C ASN A 107 9.64 9.34 6.55
N GLY A 108 9.02 8.27 6.04
CA GLY A 108 9.65 7.36 5.08
C GLY A 108 10.07 8.09 3.81
N LEU A 109 9.16 8.86 3.20
CA LEU A 109 9.44 9.56 1.94
C LEU A 109 10.53 10.63 2.07
N LYS A 110 10.68 11.25 3.25
CA LYS A 110 11.82 12.15 3.55
C LYS A 110 13.17 11.49 3.35
N THR A 111 13.29 10.18 3.52
CA THR A 111 14.59 9.50 3.41
C THR A 111 15.03 9.31 1.96
N ILE A 112 14.12 9.45 1.00
CA ILE A 112 14.39 9.19 -0.43
C ILE A 112 14.13 10.39 -1.34
N TYR A 113 13.31 11.36 -0.91
CA TYR A 113 13.00 12.53 -1.70
C TYR A 113 14.14 13.58 -1.65
N PRO A 114 14.51 14.23 -2.77
CA PRO A 114 15.71 15.10 -2.81
C PRO A 114 15.62 16.35 -1.94
N LEU A 115 14.40 16.79 -1.59
CA LEU A 115 14.16 17.96 -0.75
C LEU A 115 13.38 17.52 0.51
N PRO A 116 14.02 16.83 1.48
CA PRO A 116 13.32 16.23 2.63
C PRO A 116 12.52 17.25 3.46
N ASN A 117 13.00 18.49 3.55
CA ASN A 117 12.30 19.56 4.25
C ASN A 117 11.00 20.02 3.58
N LYS A 118 10.74 19.56 2.34
CA LYS A 118 9.50 19.80 1.59
C LYS A 118 8.55 18.59 1.59
N VAL A 119 8.79 17.59 2.44
CA VAL A 119 7.87 16.47 2.66
C VAL A 119 7.15 16.66 3.98
N ARG A 120 5.81 16.74 3.95
CA ARG A 120 5.02 17.00 5.16
C ARG A 120 3.70 16.22 5.17
N ALA A 121 3.30 15.80 6.37
CA ALA A 121 1.97 15.25 6.62
C ALA A 121 1.04 16.37 7.10
N GLU A 122 -0.12 16.53 6.46
CA GLU A 122 -1.03 17.65 6.70
C GLU A 122 -2.48 17.18 6.84
N SER A 123 -3.27 17.85 7.69
CA SER A 123 -4.70 17.57 7.74
C SER A 123 -5.44 18.31 6.63
N THR A 124 -6.46 17.69 6.03
CA THR A 124 -7.35 18.36 5.07
C THR A 124 -8.79 17.86 5.18
N THR A 125 -9.74 18.73 4.88
CA THR A 125 -11.16 18.39 4.67
C THR A 125 -11.61 18.64 3.23
N SER A 126 -10.73 19.19 2.39
CA SER A 126 -11.07 19.63 1.04
C SER A 126 -11.09 18.46 0.04
N VAL A 127 -10.30 17.41 0.31
CA VAL A 127 -10.17 16.24 -0.57
C VAL A 127 -11.24 15.20 -0.27
N GLY A 128 -11.97 14.78 -1.30
CA GLY A 128 -13.08 13.84 -1.19
C GLY A 128 -12.66 12.48 -0.62
N GLU A 129 -11.55 11.92 -1.13
CA GLU A 129 -10.99 10.63 -0.71
C GLU A 129 -10.42 10.65 0.72
N VAL A 130 -10.18 11.83 1.28
CA VAL A 130 -9.83 11.99 2.71
C VAL A 130 -11.09 12.13 3.56
N ARG A 131 -12.04 12.96 3.14
CA ARG A 131 -13.19 13.35 3.97
C ARG A 131 -14.35 12.35 3.95
N ARG A 132 -14.55 11.62 2.85
CA ARG A 132 -15.81 10.89 2.58
C ARG A 132 -15.69 9.38 2.70
N VAL A 133 -14.50 8.86 2.94
CA VAL A 133 -14.27 7.42 3.16
C VAL A 133 -14.49 7.07 4.64
N ARG A 134 -14.94 5.85 4.90
CA ARG A 134 -15.20 5.33 6.26
C ARG A 134 -13.93 4.83 6.95
N ALA A 135 -13.02 4.23 6.18
CA ALA A 135 -11.72 3.80 6.68
C ALA A 135 -10.86 5.01 7.07
N PRO A 136 -9.87 4.87 7.97
CA PRO A 136 -8.78 5.84 8.06
C PRO A 136 -8.19 6.08 6.67
N SER A 137 -7.91 7.34 6.33
CA SER A 137 -7.53 7.74 4.98
C SER A 137 -6.18 8.43 4.94
N VAL A 138 -5.37 8.09 3.95
CA VAL A 138 -4.19 8.86 3.55
C VAL A 138 -4.27 9.15 2.06
N PHE A 139 -3.98 10.39 1.69
CA PHE A 139 -3.95 10.84 0.30
C PHE A 139 -2.60 11.48 0.01
N LEU A 140 -1.83 10.88 -0.89
CA LEU A 140 -0.48 11.33 -1.21
C LEU A 140 -0.53 12.24 -2.43
N GLU A 141 0.12 13.38 -2.34
CA GLU A 141 0.54 14.22 -3.47
C GLU A 141 2.06 14.04 -3.63
N LEU A 142 2.47 13.13 -4.50
CA LEU A 142 3.86 12.75 -4.73
C LEU A 142 4.53 13.68 -5.74
N GLY A 143 5.16 14.74 -5.24
CA GLY A 143 5.83 15.72 -6.10
C GLY A 143 4.83 16.57 -6.87
N TYR A 144 5.34 17.55 -7.59
CA TYR A 144 4.58 18.38 -8.52
C TYR A 144 4.87 17.93 -9.96
N HIS A 145 3.89 17.38 -10.67
CA HIS A 145 4.10 16.82 -12.01
C HIS A 145 4.26 17.87 -13.11
N ASP A 146 3.91 19.12 -12.82
CA ASP A 146 4.21 20.27 -13.66
C ASP A 146 5.65 20.79 -13.46
N ASN A 147 6.32 20.38 -12.38
CA ASN A 147 7.74 20.67 -12.16
C ASN A 147 8.64 19.56 -12.73
N PRO A 148 9.63 19.90 -13.60
CA PRO A 148 10.42 18.90 -14.31
C PRO A 148 11.28 18.03 -13.40
N ASP A 149 11.77 18.56 -12.27
CA ASP A 149 12.61 17.78 -11.34
C ASP A 149 11.77 16.77 -10.55
N ASP A 150 10.58 17.17 -10.09
CA ASP A 150 9.68 16.28 -9.36
C ASP A 150 9.07 15.23 -10.29
N ALA A 151 8.64 15.63 -11.49
CA ALA A 151 8.18 14.72 -12.53
C ALA A 151 9.25 13.67 -12.89
N ALA A 152 10.50 14.10 -13.14
CA ALA A 152 11.60 13.19 -13.40
C ALA A 152 11.93 12.30 -12.19
N TRP A 153 11.87 12.84 -10.97
CA TRP A 153 12.11 12.04 -9.77
C TRP A 153 11.08 10.94 -9.60
N VAL A 154 9.78 11.23 -9.71
CA VAL A 154 8.72 10.21 -9.59
C VAL A 154 8.92 9.11 -10.63
N GLN A 155 9.10 9.48 -11.90
CA GLN A 155 9.21 8.51 -13.00
C GLN A 155 10.43 7.60 -12.88
N ASN A 156 11.56 8.13 -12.40
CA ASN A 156 12.80 7.37 -12.27
C ASN A 156 12.91 6.59 -10.94
N ASN A 157 11.98 6.77 -9.99
CA ASN A 157 12.09 6.20 -8.65
C ASN A 157 10.85 5.41 -8.21
N LEU A 158 9.97 5.00 -9.13
CA LEU A 158 8.73 4.28 -8.81
C LEU A 158 8.95 3.09 -7.85
N ASP A 159 9.95 2.24 -8.12
CA ASP A 159 10.24 1.07 -7.27
C ASP A 159 10.70 1.49 -5.86
N ALA A 160 11.54 2.52 -5.76
CA ALA A 160 12.03 3.03 -4.48
C ALA A 160 10.89 3.67 -3.67
N ILE A 161 9.99 4.39 -4.33
CA ILE A 161 8.80 5.01 -3.72
C ILE A 161 7.85 3.90 -3.25
N ALA A 162 7.54 2.91 -4.11
CA ALA A 162 6.68 1.79 -3.78
C ALA A 162 7.19 1.02 -2.56
N ARG A 163 8.47 0.65 -2.58
CA ARG A 163 9.15 -0.04 -1.48
C ARG A 163 9.04 0.76 -0.17
N ASN A 164 9.29 2.07 -0.22
CA ASN A 164 9.27 2.95 0.96
C ASN A 164 7.85 3.15 1.53
N ILE A 165 6.85 3.33 0.68
CA ILE A 165 5.45 3.43 1.10
C ILE A 165 5.03 2.12 1.76
N VAL A 166 5.33 0.96 1.16
CA VAL A 166 4.96 -0.33 1.74
C VAL A 166 5.70 -0.62 3.04
N LEU A 167 6.99 -0.26 3.15
CA LEU A 167 7.70 -0.27 4.43
C LEU A 167 6.94 0.54 5.51
N SER A 168 6.54 1.77 5.20
CA SER A 168 5.76 2.62 6.12
C SER A 168 4.41 1.99 6.49
N LEU A 169 3.75 1.29 5.57
CA LEU A 169 2.52 0.56 5.84
C LEU A 169 2.76 -0.66 6.76
N THR A 170 3.88 -1.37 6.61
CA THR A 170 4.21 -2.48 7.50
C THR A 170 4.46 -1.99 8.93
N GLU A 171 5.13 -0.86 9.11
CA GLU A 171 5.24 -0.20 10.42
C GLU A 171 3.87 0.22 10.97
N TYR A 172 3.00 0.77 10.13
CA TYR A 172 1.64 1.13 10.51
C TYR A 172 0.85 -0.09 11.02
N PHE A 173 0.92 -1.23 10.32
CA PHE A 173 0.18 -2.44 10.68
C PHE A 173 0.88 -3.34 11.72
N GLY A 174 2.14 -3.04 12.07
CA GLY A 174 2.97 -3.88 12.93
C GLY A 174 3.24 -5.23 12.29
N LEU A 175 3.66 -5.21 11.02
CA LEU A 175 4.10 -6.36 10.25
C LEU A 175 5.59 -6.21 9.91
N PRO A 176 6.31 -7.32 9.70
CA PRO A 176 7.66 -7.24 9.14
C PRO A 176 7.59 -6.79 7.67
N PHE A 177 8.52 -5.93 7.27
CA PHE A 177 8.75 -5.65 5.85
C PHE A 177 9.52 -6.81 5.22
N LEU A 178 9.05 -7.27 4.05
CA LEU A 178 9.65 -8.37 3.31
C LEU A 178 9.78 -8.00 1.83
N GLU A 179 10.96 -8.27 1.27
CA GLU A 179 11.20 -8.13 -0.16
C GLU A 179 10.41 -9.20 -0.94
N PRO A 180 9.82 -8.89 -2.11
CA PRO A 180 9.17 -9.88 -2.95
C PRO A 180 10.10 -11.06 -3.27
N GLN A 181 9.58 -12.28 -3.14
CA GLN A 181 10.30 -13.53 -3.45
C GLN A 181 9.48 -14.38 -4.42
N PHE A 182 10.14 -15.33 -5.07
CA PHE A 182 9.44 -16.29 -5.91
C PHE A 182 8.52 -17.18 -5.04
N PRO A 183 7.23 -17.30 -5.38
CA PRO A 183 6.32 -18.18 -4.67
C PRO A 183 6.76 -19.64 -4.76
N ARG A 184 6.72 -20.35 -3.64
CA ARG A 184 7.13 -21.75 -3.52
C ARG A 184 5.92 -22.64 -3.21
N PRO A 185 5.61 -23.66 -4.02
CA PRO A 185 4.60 -24.64 -3.66
C PRO A 185 4.97 -25.34 -2.35
N ALA A 186 3.98 -25.62 -1.51
CA ALA A 186 4.19 -26.32 -0.26
C ALA A 186 2.95 -27.10 0.15
N VAL A 187 3.09 -27.93 1.18
CA VAL A 187 2.02 -28.71 1.79
C VAL A 187 2.04 -28.52 3.31
N VAL A 188 0.86 -28.51 3.92
CA VAL A 188 0.73 -28.58 5.39
C VAL A 188 1.10 -29.99 5.84
N ASP A 189 1.96 -30.07 6.86
CA ASP A 189 2.51 -31.32 7.39
C ASP A 189 2.32 -31.36 8.91
N VAL A 190 1.21 -31.95 9.37
CA VAL A 190 0.82 -32.01 10.79
C VAL A 190 0.16 -33.34 11.15
N SER A 191 0.39 -33.83 12.37
CA SER A 191 -0.18 -35.12 12.83
C SER A 191 -1.49 -35.00 13.64
N TRP A 192 -1.98 -33.78 13.89
CA TRP A 192 -3.16 -33.50 14.74
C TRP A 192 -4.35 -32.88 13.99
N GLY A 193 -4.31 -32.86 12.66
CA GLY A 193 -5.46 -32.55 11.79
C GLY A 193 -5.36 -31.26 11.01
N TYR A 194 -5.00 -30.12 11.62
CA TYR A 194 -4.90 -28.84 10.89
C TYR A 194 -3.90 -27.85 11.49
N LEU A 195 -3.39 -26.97 10.62
CA LEU A 195 -2.60 -25.80 10.93
C LEU A 195 -3.48 -24.53 10.87
N ASN A 196 -3.31 -23.63 11.84
CA ASN A 196 -3.98 -22.33 11.82
C ASN A 196 -3.24 -21.36 10.90
N ILE A 197 -3.99 -20.73 10.00
CA ILE A 197 -3.53 -19.58 9.20
C ILE A 197 -3.94 -18.31 9.94
N ARG A 198 -2.99 -17.43 10.23
CA ARG A 198 -3.14 -16.30 11.14
C ARG A 198 -3.00 -14.95 10.46
N ASP A 199 -3.46 -13.90 11.14
CA ASP A 199 -3.40 -12.52 10.65
C ASP A 199 -2.06 -11.80 10.88
N LYS A 200 -1.18 -12.34 11.72
CA LYS A 200 0.18 -11.86 11.98
C LYS A 200 1.09 -13.06 12.29
N PRO A 201 2.43 -12.91 12.20
CA PRO A 201 3.38 -13.97 12.56
C PRO A 201 3.51 -14.15 14.08
N ALA A 202 2.41 -14.51 14.74
CA ALA A 202 2.38 -14.76 16.18
C ALA A 202 1.35 -15.82 16.56
N ALA A 203 1.69 -16.69 17.52
CA ALA A 203 0.82 -17.78 17.96
C ALA A 203 -0.48 -17.32 18.64
N THR A 204 -0.51 -16.09 19.15
CA THR A 204 -1.67 -15.44 19.77
C THR A 204 -2.52 -14.64 18.79
N ALA A 205 -2.06 -14.49 17.54
CA ALA A 205 -2.73 -13.69 16.52
C ALA A 205 -4.05 -14.36 16.07
N ALA A 206 -4.99 -13.57 15.55
CA ALA A 206 -6.31 -14.06 15.16
C ALA A 206 -6.20 -15.14 14.07
N VAL A 207 -7.02 -16.19 14.19
CA VAL A 207 -7.07 -17.27 13.20
C VAL A 207 -8.01 -16.85 12.07
N LEU A 208 -7.48 -16.84 10.84
CA LEU A 208 -8.21 -16.51 9.62
C LEU A 208 -8.81 -17.74 8.94
N ALA A 209 -8.07 -18.85 8.96
CA ALA A 209 -8.51 -20.12 8.39
C ALA A 209 -7.80 -21.30 9.06
N LYS A 210 -8.29 -22.50 8.76
CA LYS A 210 -7.66 -23.78 9.11
C LYS A 210 -7.26 -24.50 7.83
N ALA A 211 -6.00 -24.88 7.73
CA ALA A 211 -5.47 -25.67 6.63
C ALA A 211 -5.23 -27.09 7.15
N TYR A 212 -5.99 -28.08 6.64
CA TYR A 212 -5.88 -29.46 7.10
C TYR A 212 -4.57 -30.10 6.65
N ASP A 213 -4.13 -31.14 7.34
CA ASP A 213 -2.97 -31.94 6.92
C ASP A 213 -3.06 -32.35 5.45
N GLY A 214 -1.93 -32.29 4.73
CA GLY A 214 -1.88 -32.54 3.29
C GLY A 214 -2.44 -31.43 2.39
N THR A 215 -2.98 -30.34 2.96
CA THR A 215 -3.47 -29.20 2.17
C THR A 215 -2.33 -28.54 1.43
N ARG A 216 -2.47 -28.38 0.11
CA ARG A 216 -1.53 -27.61 -0.70
C ARG A 216 -1.72 -26.12 -0.50
N LEU A 217 -0.62 -25.40 -0.38
CA LEU A 217 -0.58 -23.95 -0.31
C LEU A 217 0.63 -23.41 -1.07
N THR A 218 0.74 -22.09 -1.15
CA THR A 218 1.93 -21.43 -1.70
C THR A 218 2.59 -20.59 -0.61
N VAL A 219 3.87 -20.83 -0.34
CA VAL A 219 4.69 -19.96 0.49
C VAL A 219 5.14 -18.77 -0.35
N LEU A 220 4.69 -17.57 0.03
CA LEU A 220 5.02 -16.31 -0.63
C LEU A 220 6.32 -15.72 -0.08
N ASN A 221 6.56 -15.87 1.23
CA ASN A 221 7.74 -15.33 1.89
C ASN A 221 7.98 -16.00 3.26
N GLN A 222 9.07 -15.61 3.93
CA GLN A 222 9.40 -16.06 5.28
C GLN A 222 9.90 -14.90 6.13
N TRP A 223 9.43 -14.84 7.37
CA TRP A 223 9.99 -14.00 8.42
C TRP A 223 10.17 -14.85 9.67
N GLU A 224 11.42 -15.01 10.12
CA GLU A 224 11.77 -15.92 11.21
C GLU A 224 11.14 -17.32 10.99
N ASP A 225 10.41 -17.83 11.98
CA ASP A 225 9.73 -19.13 11.96
C ASP A 225 8.31 -19.08 11.37
N TRP A 226 8.00 -18.04 10.59
CA TRP A 226 6.69 -17.84 9.99
C TRP A 226 6.78 -17.69 8.47
N TYR A 227 5.96 -18.48 7.77
CA TYR A 227 5.70 -18.28 6.36
C TYR A 227 4.52 -17.34 6.14
N VAL A 228 4.67 -16.43 5.18
CA VAL A 228 3.52 -15.81 4.51
C VAL A 228 3.03 -16.82 3.48
N VAL A 229 1.77 -17.21 3.56
CA VAL A 229 1.18 -18.25 2.73
C VAL A 229 -0.06 -17.76 2.00
N LYS A 230 -0.28 -18.28 0.79
CA LYS A 230 -1.53 -18.16 0.04
C LYS A 230 -2.27 -19.50 0.08
N LEU A 231 -3.49 -19.50 0.61
CA LEU A 231 -4.41 -20.63 0.69
C LEU A 231 -5.75 -20.20 0.09
N ASP A 232 -6.19 -20.88 -0.97
CA ASP A 232 -7.48 -20.61 -1.64
C ASP A 232 -7.73 -19.11 -1.94
N GLY A 233 -6.68 -18.42 -2.39
CA GLY A 233 -6.74 -16.97 -2.68
C GLY A 233 -6.58 -16.05 -1.46
N MET A 234 -6.66 -16.58 -0.23
CA MET A 234 -6.40 -15.84 1.00
C MET A 234 -4.92 -15.83 1.36
N VAL A 235 -4.36 -14.65 1.66
CA VAL A 235 -3.02 -14.52 2.24
C VAL A 235 -3.09 -14.50 3.76
N GLY A 236 -2.15 -15.17 4.44
CA GLY A 236 -2.02 -15.19 5.88
C GLY A 236 -0.65 -15.70 6.34
N TRP A 237 -0.49 -15.91 7.65
CA TRP A 237 0.75 -16.39 8.28
C TRP A 237 0.58 -17.79 8.84
N ALA A 238 1.58 -18.65 8.65
CA ALA A 238 1.62 -20.00 9.19
C ALA A 238 3.00 -20.31 9.75
N ASN A 239 3.06 -21.06 10.86
CA ASN A 239 4.35 -21.44 11.43
C ASN A 239 5.08 -22.40 10.48
N SER A 240 6.34 -22.11 10.17
CA SER A 240 7.12 -22.81 9.15
C SER A 240 7.44 -24.25 9.53
N ALA A 241 7.47 -24.59 10.83
CA ALA A 241 7.75 -25.94 11.31
C ALA A 241 6.71 -26.99 10.89
N PHE A 242 5.57 -26.55 10.38
CA PHE A 242 4.41 -27.39 10.02
C PHE A 242 4.09 -27.33 8.52
N ILE A 243 5.04 -26.86 7.72
CA ILE A 243 4.92 -26.72 6.27
C ILE A 243 6.15 -27.32 5.60
N THR A 244 5.91 -28.23 4.66
CA THR A 244 6.95 -28.86 3.83
C THR A 244 6.92 -28.23 2.43
N LEU A 245 8.03 -27.63 2.00
CA LEU A 245 8.19 -27.12 0.64
C LEU A 245 8.25 -28.29 -0.35
N LEU A 246 7.68 -28.10 -1.55
CA LEU A 246 7.62 -29.09 -2.63
C LEU A 246 8.61 -28.80 -3.76
#